data_AF-A0A9C6TBD1-F1
#
_entry.id   AF-A0A9C6TBD1-F1
#
_cell.length_a   1.000
_cell.length_b   1.000
_cell.length_c   1.000
_cell.angle_alpha   90.00
_cell.angle_beta   90.00
_cell.angle_gamma   90.00
#
_symmetry.space_group_name_H-M   'P 1'
#
loop_
_entity.id
_entity.type
_entity.pdbx_description
1 polymer ?
#
loop_
_entity_poly.entity_id
_entity_poly.type
_entity_poly.pdbx_seq_one_letter_code
_entity_poly.pdbx_strand_id
1 'polypeptide(L)'
;MSQSQKQGRTVGRGEVWILKHKRPDGSYLHKEAQRIGEKIIEIEQLDESIRILSENDSLAQALGKEHPGRVRGIGHGPTLSQLFRPSSQPSVDRAQVEEAQRMLCELQTKVTTEKLKRKAMEDELAAEKTKRQAMEDGLAAEKTKRQAIESVLSYLVQQQGGELPPDIPARMNSLDEHGGN
;
A
#
# COMPACT_ATOMS: atom_id res chain seq x y z
N MET A 1 -19.58 18.26 -31.53
CA MET A 1 -19.33 18.58 -30.11
C MET A 1 -20.64 18.99 -29.47
N SER A 2 -21.21 18.24 -28.52
CA SER A 2 -22.33 18.73 -27.69
C SER A 2 -21.80 19.18 -26.34
N GLN A 3 -21.92 20.47 -26.05
CA GLN A 3 -21.37 21.13 -24.86
C GLN A 3 -22.07 20.76 -23.54
N SER A 4 -23.19 20.03 -23.58
CA SER A 4 -24.04 19.82 -22.39
C SER A 4 -23.43 18.95 -21.29
N GLN A 5 -22.30 18.28 -21.52
CA GLN A 5 -21.72 17.34 -20.54
C GLN A 5 -20.85 17.98 -19.44
N LYS A 6 -20.57 19.28 -19.47
CA LYS A 6 -19.56 19.89 -18.58
C LYS A 6 -20.11 20.61 -17.32
N GLN A 7 -21.42 20.67 -17.10
CA GLN A 7 -21.97 21.64 -16.15
C GLN A 7 -22.65 21.07 -14.89
N GLY A 8 -22.67 19.76 -14.66
CA GLY A 8 -23.31 19.19 -13.45
C GLY A 8 -24.82 19.50 -13.33
N ARG A 9 -25.42 20.02 -14.41
CA ARG A 9 -26.84 20.32 -14.53
C ARG A 9 -27.63 19.02 -14.66
N THR A 10 -28.76 18.92 -13.97
CA THR A 10 -29.72 17.83 -14.16
C THR A 10 -30.22 17.82 -15.60
N VAL A 11 -30.02 16.71 -16.30
CA VAL A 11 -30.44 16.53 -17.70
C VAL A 11 -31.84 15.93 -17.74
N GLY A 12 -32.73 16.51 -18.53
CA GLY A 12 -34.10 16.05 -18.71
C GLY A 12 -34.21 14.76 -19.55
N ARG A 13 -35.32 14.04 -19.41
CA ARG A 13 -35.59 12.84 -20.24
C ARG A 13 -35.64 13.15 -21.74
N GLY A 14 -36.14 14.32 -22.13
CA GLY A 14 -36.17 14.80 -23.52
C GLY A 14 -34.77 15.00 -24.10
N GLU A 15 -33.89 15.69 -23.37
CA GLU A 15 -32.49 15.87 -23.73
C GLU A 15 -31.75 14.53 -23.91
N VAL A 16 -31.94 13.57 -22.99
CA VAL A 16 -31.37 12.22 -23.11
C VAL A 16 -31.89 11.48 -24.34
N TRP A 17 -33.18 11.62 -24.64
CA TRP A 17 -33.77 11.01 -25.82
C TRP A 17 -33.19 11.60 -27.11
N ILE A 18 -33.00 12.93 -27.19
CA ILE A 18 -32.38 13.60 -28.34
C ILE A 18 -30.95 13.10 -28.55
N LEU A 19 -30.17 12.98 -27.47
CA LEU A 19 -28.79 12.51 -27.53
C LEU A 19 -28.69 11.10 -28.15
N LYS A 20 -29.57 10.18 -27.76
CA LYS A 20 -29.58 8.80 -28.28
C LYS A 20 -30.03 8.71 -29.74
N HIS A 21 -30.83 9.66 -30.21
CA HIS A 21 -31.33 9.69 -31.59
C HIS A 21 -30.54 10.62 -32.51
N LYS A 22 -29.41 11.16 -32.03
CA LYS A 22 -28.42 11.90 -32.83
C LYS A 22 -27.15 11.07 -33.04
N ARG A 23 -26.60 11.19 -34.24
CA ARG A 23 -25.26 10.70 -34.60
C ARG A 23 -24.19 11.66 -34.05
N PRO A 24 -22.91 11.23 -33.98
CA PRO A 24 -21.81 12.10 -33.56
C PRO A 24 -21.63 13.37 -34.40
N ASP A 25 -22.09 13.36 -35.66
CA ASP A 25 -22.09 14.51 -36.58
C ASP A 25 -23.22 15.53 -36.28
N GLY A 26 -24.13 15.22 -35.35
CA GLY A 26 -25.26 16.05 -34.95
C GLY A 26 -26.56 15.78 -35.73
N SER A 27 -26.55 14.94 -36.77
CA SER A 27 -27.73 14.56 -37.54
C SER A 27 -28.61 13.55 -36.80
N TYR A 28 -29.91 13.53 -37.07
CA TYR A 28 -30.83 12.54 -36.49
C TYR A 28 -30.72 11.19 -37.21
N LEU A 29 -30.98 10.10 -36.48
CA LEU A 29 -30.93 8.74 -37.04
C LEU A 29 -31.95 8.52 -38.18
N HIS A 30 -33.12 9.15 -38.11
CA HIS A 30 -34.19 9.09 -39.12
C HIS A 30 -35.13 10.31 -39.03
N LYS A 31 -35.97 10.53 -40.06
CA LYS A 31 -36.88 11.69 -40.17
C LYS A 31 -37.88 11.81 -39.01
N GLU A 32 -38.45 10.69 -38.57
CA GLU A 32 -39.38 10.72 -37.43
C GLU A 32 -38.67 11.09 -36.12
N ALA A 33 -37.41 10.69 -35.93
CA ALA A 33 -36.64 11.09 -34.77
C ALA A 33 -36.30 12.58 -34.78
N GLN A 34 -36.06 13.13 -35.98
CA GLN A 34 -35.91 14.56 -36.17
C GLN A 34 -37.18 15.31 -35.75
N ARG A 35 -38.35 14.91 -36.26
CA ARG A 35 -39.64 15.55 -35.94
C ARG A 35 -39.93 15.55 -34.43
N ILE A 36 -39.71 14.43 -33.76
CA ILE A 36 -39.89 14.32 -32.30
C ILE A 36 -38.85 15.17 -31.56
N GLY A 37 -37.58 15.11 -32.00
CA GLY A 37 -36.49 15.86 -31.38
C GLY A 37 -36.66 17.37 -31.49
N GLU A 38 -37.11 17.88 -32.64
CA GLU A 38 -37.43 19.29 -32.86
C GLU A 38 -38.58 19.73 -31.94
N LYS A 39 -39.65 18.93 -31.84
CA LYS A 39 -40.77 19.22 -30.92
C LYS A 39 -40.35 19.24 -29.44
N ILE A 40 -39.43 18.35 -29.02
CA ILE A 40 -38.87 18.38 -27.66
C ILE A 40 -38.12 19.70 -27.43
N ILE A 41 -37.29 20.11 -28.39
CA ILE A 41 -36.52 21.36 -28.31
C ILE A 41 -37.46 22.58 -28.20
N GLU A 42 -38.53 22.62 -29.00
CA GLU A 42 -39.55 23.67 -28.93
C GLU A 42 -40.19 23.77 -27.54
N ILE A 43 -40.54 22.62 -26.93
CA ILE A 43 -41.15 22.58 -25.59
C ILE A 43 -40.14 22.97 -24.51
N GLU A 44 -38.88 22.56 -24.64
CA GLU A 44 -37.80 22.93 -23.70
C GLU A 44 -37.37 24.39 -23.82
N GLN A 45 -37.70 25.07 -24.92
CA GLN A 45 -37.50 26.52 -25.08
C GLN A 45 -38.66 27.36 -24.53
N LEU A 46 -39.79 26.73 -24.22
CA LEU A 46 -40.94 27.42 -23.64
C LEU A 46 -40.61 27.96 -22.23
N ASP A 47 -41.29 29.05 -21.86
CA ASP A 47 -41.13 29.67 -20.54
C ASP A 47 -41.38 28.67 -19.41
N GLU A 48 -40.56 28.75 -18.36
CA GLU A 48 -40.57 27.81 -17.24
C GLU A 48 -41.96 27.73 -16.58
N SER A 49 -42.69 28.85 -16.50
CA SER A 49 -44.02 28.88 -15.91
C SER A 49 -44.99 27.98 -16.68
N ILE A 50 -44.92 27.95 -18.01
CA ILE A 50 -45.80 27.14 -18.86
C ILE A 50 -45.42 25.66 -18.78
N ARG A 51 -44.13 25.36 -18.65
CA ARG A 51 -43.65 23.98 -18.50
C ARG A 51 -44.04 23.38 -17.16
N ILE A 52 -43.95 24.13 -16.07
CA ILE A 52 -44.34 23.68 -14.73
C ILE A 52 -45.85 23.40 -14.66
N LEU A 53 -46.67 24.15 -15.41
CA LEU A 53 -48.11 23.93 -15.51
C LEU A 53 -48.48 22.70 -16.35
N SER A 54 -47.54 22.16 -17.14
CA SER A 54 -47.76 20.95 -17.92
C SER A 54 -47.61 19.72 -17.03
N GLU A 55 -48.63 18.86 -17.04
CA GLU A 55 -48.60 17.57 -16.36
C GLU A 55 -47.50 16.63 -16.92
N ASN A 56 -47.09 16.83 -18.18
CA ASN A 56 -46.20 15.95 -18.90
C ASN A 56 -44.85 16.59 -19.20
N ASP A 57 -43.76 15.81 -19.15
CA ASP A 57 -42.44 16.28 -19.58
C ASP A 57 -42.35 16.50 -21.10
N SER A 58 -41.28 17.16 -21.56
CA SER A 58 -41.08 17.52 -22.97
C SER A 58 -41.15 16.30 -23.90
N LEU A 59 -40.62 15.16 -23.45
CA LEU A 59 -40.65 13.90 -24.19
C LEU A 59 -42.08 13.34 -24.30
N ALA A 60 -42.81 13.26 -23.19
CA ALA A 60 -44.19 12.76 -23.17
C ALA A 60 -45.11 13.63 -24.04
N GLN A 61 -44.95 14.95 -23.97
CA GLN A 61 -45.67 15.89 -24.82
C GLN A 61 -45.32 15.74 -26.31
N ALA A 62 -44.05 15.54 -26.64
CA ALA A 62 -43.61 15.34 -28.01
C ALA A 62 -44.21 14.05 -28.62
N LEU A 63 -44.22 12.97 -27.84
CA LEU A 63 -44.79 11.67 -28.22
C LEU A 63 -46.33 11.65 -28.20
N GLY A 64 -46.98 12.63 -27.57
CA GLY A 64 -48.44 12.76 -27.53
C GLY A 64 -49.10 12.02 -26.36
N LYS A 65 -50.43 11.84 -26.43
CA LYS A 65 -51.24 11.24 -25.35
C LYS A 65 -50.82 9.78 -25.08
N GLU A 66 -50.75 9.41 -23.80
CA GLU A 66 -50.49 8.03 -23.40
C GLU A 66 -51.73 7.16 -23.59
N HIS A 67 -51.52 5.92 -24.03
CA HIS A 67 -52.57 4.91 -24.14
C HIS A 67 -52.35 3.83 -23.08
N PRO A 68 -53.24 3.71 -22.07
CA PRO A 68 -53.13 2.68 -21.04
C PRO A 68 -52.99 1.28 -21.65
N GLY A 69 -52.06 0.48 -21.11
CA GLY A 69 -51.83 -0.89 -21.55
C GLY A 69 -51.05 -1.04 -22.87
N ARG A 70 -50.54 0.04 -23.46
CA ARG A 70 -49.69 -0.02 -24.67
C ARG A 70 -48.33 0.64 -24.45
N VAL A 71 -47.27 -0.07 -24.86
CA VAL A 71 -45.91 0.47 -24.87
C VAL A 71 -45.75 1.41 -26.06
N ARG A 72 -45.26 2.64 -25.83
CA ARG A 72 -45.06 3.66 -26.86
C ARG A 72 -43.95 3.33 -27.88
N GLY A 73 -43.03 2.43 -27.51
CA GLY A 73 -41.98 1.92 -28.39
C GLY A 73 -40.98 1.04 -27.66
N ILE A 74 -40.31 0.15 -28.39
CA ILE A 74 -39.21 -0.67 -27.87
C ILE A 74 -37.89 0.06 -28.15
N GLY A 75 -37.08 0.26 -27.10
CA GLY A 75 -35.75 0.85 -27.24
C GLY A 75 -34.85 0.45 -26.08
N HIS A 76 -33.57 0.23 -26.37
CA HIS A 76 -32.55 -0.23 -25.42
C HIS A 76 -32.16 0.80 -24.34
N GLY A 77 -32.81 1.96 -24.29
CA GLY A 77 -32.40 3.07 -23.43
C GLY A 77 -30.99 3.60 -23.79
N PRO A 78 -30.48 4.59 -23.03
CA PRO A 78 -29.11 5.07 -23.17
C PRO A 78 -28.11 4.10 -22.51
N THR A 79 -26.98 3.83 -23.17
CA THR A 79 -25.89 3.04 -22.58
C THR A 79 -24.96 3.95 -21.77
N LEU A 80 -24.37 3.43 -20.68
CA LEU A 80 -23.41 4.18 -19.85
C LEU A 80 -22.28 4.83 -20.67
N SER A 81 -21.73 4.15 -21.68
CA SER A 81 -20.67 4.71 -22.55
C SER A 81 -21.13 5.87 -23.45
N GLN A 82 -22.43 5.98 -23.71
CA GLN A 82 -23.04 7.06 -24.49
C GLN A 82 -23.33 8.28 -23.62
N LEU A 83 -23.69 8.07 -22.34
CA LEU A 83 -23.93 9.13 -21.35
C LEU A 83 -22.65 9.60 -20.69
N PHE A 84 -21.71 8.70 -20.48
CA PHE A 84 -20.43 8.95 -19.85
C PHE A 84 -19.37 8.53 -20.86
N ARG A 85 -18.74 9.53 -21.49
CA ARG A 85 -17.52 9.25 -22.24
C ARG A 85 -16.55 8.55 -21.28
N PRO A 86 -15.86 7.46 -21.68
CA PRO A 86 -14.74 6.95 -20.90
C PRO A 86 -13.88 8.15 -20.54
N SER A 87 -13.57 8.34 -19.26
CA SER A 87 -12.82 9.50 -18.82
C SER A 87 -11.66 9.67 -19.79
N SER A 88 -11.63 10.80 -20.50
CA SER A 88 -10.42 11.25 -21.15
C SER A 88 -9.49 11.62 -20.00
N GLN A 89 -9.01 10.62 -19.25
CA GLN A 89 -7.89 10.84 -18.37
C GLN A 89 -6.84 11.45 -19.29
N PRO A 90 -6.26 12.60 -18.93
CA PRO A 90 -5.07 13.04 -19.63
C PRO A 90 -4.14 11.83 -19.66
N SER A 91 -3.63 11.48 -20.84
CA SER A 91 -2.59 10.46 -20.97
C SER A 91 -1.60 10.76 -19.87
N VAL A 92 -1.47 9.86 -18.89
CA VAL A 92 -0.55 10.08 -17.77
C VAL A 92 0.78 10.44 -18.40
N ASP A 93 1.31 11.61 -18.02
CA ASP A 93 2.52 12.13 -18.62
C ASP A 93 3.58 11.04 -18.55
N ARG A 94 3.98 10.53 -19.72
CA ARG A 94 4.84 9.36 -19.85
C ARG A 94 6.12 9.57 -19.07
N ALA A 95 6.61 10.81 -19.00
CA ALA A 95 7.78 11.18 -18.21
C ALA A 95 7.57 10.90 -16.71
N GLN A 96 6.41 11.24 -16.14
CA GLN A 96 6.10 11.01 -14.74
C GLN A 96 5.99 9.52 -14.40
N VAL A 97 5.45 8.70 -15.32
CA VAL A 97 5.39 7.24 -15.15
C VAL A 97 6.80 6.65 -15.15
N GLU A 98 7.63 7.05 -16.11
CA GLU A 98 9.01 6.58 -16.20
C GLU A 98 9.87 7.03 -15.01
N GLU A 99 9.64 8.23 -14.48
CA GLU A 99 10.31 8.73 -13.26
C GLU A 99 9.87 7.96 -12.01
N ALA A 100 8.56 7.72 -11.83
CA ALA A 100 8.04 6.91 -10.73
C ALA A 100 8.60 5.48 -10.77
N GLN A 101 8.71 4.91 -11.98
CA GLN A 101 9.29 3.58 -12.18
C GLN A 101 10.80 3.56 -11.84
N ARG A 102 11.56 4.59 -12.24
CA ARG A 102 12.98 4.73 -11.86
C ARG A 102 13.16 4.83 -10.34
N MET A 103 12.37 5.67 -9.67
CA MET A 103 12.42 5.80 -8.21
C MET A 103 12.09 4.48 -7.51
N LEU A 104 11.09 3.73 -8.00
CA LEU A 104 10.77 2.40 -7.45
C LEU A 104 11.94 1.43 -7.59
N CYS A 105 12.59 1.38 -8.76
CA CYS A 105 13.77 0.54 -8.96
C CYS A 105 14.93 0.93 -8.03
N GLU A 106 15.19 2.23 -7.86
CA GLU A 106 16.24 2.71 -6.95
C GLU A 106 15.94 2.38 -5.48
N LEU A 107 14.70 2.56 -5.03
CA LEU A 107 14.31 2.20 -3.66
C LEU A 107 14.42 0.69 -3.42
N GLN A 108 14.06 -0.12 -4.42
CA GLN A 108 14.16 -1.58 -4.30
C GLN A 108 15.62 -2.03 -4.11
N THR A 109 16.58 -1.44 -4.83
CA THR A 109 18.01 -1.77 -4.66
C THR A 109 18.52 -1.32 -3.29
N LYS A 110 18.16 -0.11 -2.81
CA LYS A 110 18.51 0.37 -1.47
C LYS A 110 17.98 -0.54 -0.37
N VAL A 111 16.71 -0.97 -0.47
CA VAL A 111 16.10 -1.88 0.51
C VAL A 111 16.80 -3.24 0.53
N THR A 112 17.12 -3.82 -0.64
CA THR A 112 17.80 -5.13 -0.68
C THR A 112 19.21 -5.08 -0.12
N THR A 113 19.96 -4.03 -0.41
CA THR A 113 21.33 -3.84 0.09
C THR A 113 21.36 -3.62 1.60
N GLU A 114 20.50 -2.76 2.15
CA GLU A 114 20.38 -2.58 3.60
C GLU A 114 19.92 -3.86 4.31
N LYS A 115 18.99 -4.64 3.72
CA LYS A 115 18.56 -5.92 4.28
C LYS A 115 19.72 -6.92 4.36
N LEU A 116 20.55 -7.00 3.31
CA LEU A 116 21.73 -7.86 3.31
C LEU A 116 22.77 -7.43 4.36
N LYS A 117 23.01 -6.13 4.51
CA LYS A 117 23.90 -5.61 5.57
C LYS A 117 23.40 -5.94 6.97
N ARG A 118 22.10 -5.78 7.24
CA ARG A 118 21.50 -6.15 8.54
C ARG A 118 21.68 -7.62 8.83
N LYS A 119 21.43 -8.48 7.83
CA LYS A 119 21.63 -9.93 7.97
C LYS A 119 23.09 -10.27 8.28
N ALA A 120 24.04 -9.64 7.59
CA ALA A 120 25.47 -9.86 7.85
C ALA A 120 25.88 -9.47 9.28
N MET A 121 25.41 -8.32 9.78
CA MET A 121 25.68 -7.91 11.17
C MET A 121 25.00 -8.83 12.20
N GLU A 122 23.82 -9.36 11.89
CA GLU A 122 23.11 -10.31 12.76
C GLU A 122 23.85 -11.67 12.85
N ASP A 123 24.35 -12.18 11.73
CA ASP A 123 25.14 -13.42 11.67
C ASP A 123 26.48 -13.25 12.43
N GLU A 124 27.14 -12.09 12.33
CA GLU A 124 28.35 -11.78 13.10
C GLU A 124 28.09 -11.73 14.61
N LEU A 125 26.99 -11.09 15.03
CA LEU A 125 26.56 -11.05 16.42
C LEU A 125 26.27 -12.45 16.98
N ALA A 126 25.63 -13.32 16.19
CA ALA A 126 25.37 -14.71 16.58
C ALA A 126 26.67 -15.50 16.77
N ALA A 127 27.64 -15.34 15.87
CA ALA A 127 28.96 -15.95 15.99
C ALA A 127 29.73 -15.43 17.22
N GLU A 128 29.65 -14.14 17.53
CA GLU A 128 30.32 -13.57 18.69
C GLU A 128 29.68 -14.02 20.02
N LYS A 129 28.36 -14.12 20.07
CA LYS A 129 27.64 -14.61 21.26
C LYS A 129 28.02 -16.04 21.61
N THR A 130 28.14 -16.92 20.61
CA THR A 130 28.54 -18.32 20.83
C THR A 130 29.98 -18.43 21.34
N LYS A 131 30.91 -17.61 20.84
CA LYS A 131 32.29 -17.54 21.37
C LYS A 131 32.33 -17.08 22.82
N ARG A 132 31.56 -16.04 23.18
CA ARG A 132 31.48 -15.56 24.58
C ARG A 132 30.94 -16.62 25.52
N GLN A 133 29.88 -17.33 25.10
CA GLN A 133 29.33 -18.43 25.89
C GLN A 133 30.36 -19.53 26.12
N ALA A 134 31.09 -19.93 25.07
CA ALA A 134 32.13 -20.96 25.20
C ALA A 134 33.27 -20.54 26.15
N MET A 135 33.65 -19.26 26.16
CA MET A 135 34.64 -18.74 27.12
C MET A 135 34.11 -18.76 28.56
N GLU A 136 32.84 -18.38 28.76
CA GLU A 136 32.19 -18.37 30.08
C GLU A 136 32.06 -19.79 30.65
N ASP A 137 31.60 -20.74 29.84
CA ASP A 137 31.51 -22.15 30.23
C ASP A 137 32.90 -22.72 30.57
N GLY A 138 33.92 -22.34 29.81
CA GLY A 138 35.32 -22.69 30.08
C GLY A 138 35.82 -22.15 31.43
N LEU A 139 35.51 -20.89 31.75
CA LEU A 139 35.87 -20.28 33.03
C LEU A 139 35.14 -20.95 34.21
N ALA A 140 33.86 -21.30 34.05
CA ALA A 140 33.09 -22.03 35.06
C ALA A 140 33.68 -23.42 35.35
N ALA A 141 34.09 -24.15 34.30
CA ALA A 141 34.77 -25.43 34.42
C ALA A 141 36.15 -25.33 35.09
N GLU A 142 36.87 -24.23 34.87
CA GLU A 142 38.17 -23.99 35.50
C GLU A 142 38.03 -23.64 36.99
N LYS A 143 37.07 -22.78 37.33
CA LYS A 143 36.74 -22.40 38.70
C LYS A 143 36.32 -23.62 39.55
N THR A 144 35.51 -24.52 39.00
CA THR A 144 35.10 -25.76 39.69
C THR A 144 36.28 -26.70 39.93
N LYS A 145 37.21 -26.83 38.98
CA LYS A 145 38.46 -27.57 39.19
C LYS A 145 39.33 -26.97 40.29
N ARG A 146 39.48 -25.64 40.34
CA ARG A 146 40.21 -24.96 41.43
C ARG A 146 39.61 -25.25 42.79
N GLN A 147 38.28 -25.10 42.92
CA GLN A 147 37.58 -25.39 44.18
C GLN A 147 37.75 -26.85 44.62
N ALA A 148 37.74 -27.80 43.68
CA ALA A 148 37.98 -29.20 43.99
C ALA A 148 39.41 -29.43 44.52
N ILE A 149 40.42 -28.79 43.91
CA ILE A 149 41.82 -28.88 44.36
C ILE A 149 41.98 -28.24 45.75
N GLU A 150 41.42 -27.04 45.97
CA GLU A 150 41.45 -26.37 47.27
C GLU A 150 40.83 -27.23 48.37
N SER A 151 39.71 -27.89 48.09
CA SER A 151 39.07 -28.82 49.03
C SER A 151 39.97 -30.01 49.39
N VAL A 152 40.62 -30.62 48.40
CA VAL A 152 41.57 -31.73 48.63
C VAL A 152 42.78 -31.28 49.45
N LEU A 153 43.36 -30.12 49.13
CA LEU A 153 44.51 -29.57 49.86
C LEU A 153 44.13 -29.24 51.31
N SER A 154 42.98 -28.62 51.53
CA SER A 154 42.48 -28.31 52.87
C SER A 154 42.35 -29.56 53.75
N TYR A 155 41.79 -30.64 53.18
CA TYR A 155 41.69 -31.93 53.88
C TYR A 155 43.05 -32.52 54.24
N LEU A 156 44.03 -32.47 53.31
CA LEU A 156 45.37 -33.02 53.55
C LEU A 156 46.12 -32.25 54.65
N VAL A 157 46.02 -30.92 54.67
CA VAL A 157 46.62 -30.07 55.72
C VAL A 157 46.04 -30.40 57.09
N GLN A 158 44.73 -30.65 57.17
CA GLN A 158 44.07 -31.02 58.41
C GLN A 158 44.55 -32.38 58.96
N GLN A 159 44.86 -33.34 58.08
CA GLN A 159 45.41 -34.65 58.46
C GLN A 159 46.86 -34.56 58.99
N GLN A 160 47.63 -33.55 58.58
CA GLN A 160 49.04 -33.36 59.01
C GLN A 160 49.18 -32.56 60.31
N GLY A 161 48.09 -32.23 61.00
CA GLY A 161 48.13 -31.49 62.27
C GLY A 161 48.49 -30.00 62.15
N GLY A 162 48.51 -29.44 60.93
CA GLY A 162 48.74 -28.01 60.68
C GLY A 162 50.20 -27.58 60.50
N GLU A 163 51.19 -28.47 60.58
CA GLU A 163 52.60 -28.11 60.32
C GLU A 163 52.95 -28.20 58.83
N LEU A 164 53.16 -27.03 58.20
CA LEU A 164 53.72 -26.93 56.84
C LEU A 164 55.20 -27.37 56.86
N PRO A 165 55.68 -28.10 55.83
CA PRO A 165 57.08 -28.48 55.73
C PRO A 165 58.01 -27.25 55.78
N PRO A 166 59.10 -27.26 56.58
CA PRO A 166 59.95 -26.08 56.83
C PRO A 166 60.58 -25.45 55.57
N ASP A 167 60.65 -26.19 54.47
CA ASP A 167 61.31 -25.79 53.21
C ASP A 167 60.44 -24.87 52.32
N ILE A 168 59.12 -24.82 52.57
CA ILE A 168 58.18 -23.97 51.82
C ILE A 168 58.28 -22.48 52.22
N PRO A 169 58.25 -22.10 53.51
CA PRO A 169 58.37 -20.68 53.90
C PRO A 169 59.73 -20.08 53.51
N ALA A 170 60.81 -20.87 53.54
CA ALA A 170 62.13 -20.42 53.11
C ALA A 170 62.18 -20.03 51.62
N ARG A 171 61.49 -20.79 50.76
CA ARG A 171 61.46 -20.53 49.30
C ARG A 171 60.55 -19.38 48.90
N MET A 172 59.46 -19.14 49.63
CA MET A 172 58.55 -18.01 49.35
C MET A 172 59.24 -16.66 49.62
N ASN A 173 60.02 -16.56 50.70
CA ASN A 173 60.74 -15.33 51.06
C ASN A 173 61.88 -14.98 50.07
N SER A 174 62.38 -15.95 49.31
CA SER A 174 63.46 -15.75 48.32
C SER A 174 62.96 -15.17 46.99
N LEU A 175 61.65 -15.19 46.70
CA LEU A 175 61.11 -14.74 45.41
C LEU A 175 60.79 -13.24 45.38
N ASP A 176 60.55 -12.62 46.53
CA ASP A 176 60.22 -11.19 46.64
C ASP A 176 61.44 -10.27 46.48
N GLU A 177 62.67 -10.79 46.61
CA GLU A 177 63.90 -9.99 46.54
C GLU A 177 64.48 -9.79 45.12
N HIS A 178 63.83 -10.30 44.06
CA HIS A 178 64.37 -10.21 42.69
C HIS A 178 63.60 -9.30 41.71
N GLY A 179 62.74 -8.41 42.23
CA GLY A 179 61.98 -7.42 41.46
C GLY A 179 62.51 -5.99 41.55
N GLY A 180 63.84 -5.78 41.48
CA GLY A 180 64.46 -4.46 41.60
C GLY A 180 65.65 -4.26 40.66
N ASN A 181 65.38 -3.95 39.39
CA ASN A 181 66.09 -2.98 38.54
C ASN A 181 65.42 -2.86 37.17
#